data_AF-A6ZVW8-F1
#
_entry.id   AF-A6ZVW8-F1
#
_cell.length_a   1.000
_cell.length_b   1.000
_cell.length_c   1.000
_cell.angle_alpha   90.00
_cell.angle_beta   90.00
_cell.angle_gamma   90.00
#
_symmetry.space_group_name_H-M   'P 1'
#
loop_
_entity.id
_entity.type
_entity.pdbx_description
1 polymer ?
#
loop_
_entity_poly.entity_id
_entity_poly.type
_entity_poly.pdbx_seq_one_letter_code
_entity_poly.pdbx_strand_id
1 'polypeptide(L)'
;MFNDFLNAGAEILMTTTYQTSYKSVSENTPIRTLSEYNNLLNRIVDFSRNCIGEDKYLIGCIGPWGAHICREFTGDYGAEPENIDFYQYFKPQLENFNKNDKLDLIGFETIPNIHELKAILSWDESILSRPFYIGLSVHEHGVLRDGTTMEEIAQVIKDLGDKINPNFSFLGINCVSFNQSPDILESLHQALPNMALLAYPNSGEVYDTEKKIWLPNSDKLNSWDTVVKQYISSGARIIGGCCRTSPKDIQEISAAVKKYT
;
A
#
# COMPACT_ATOMS: atom_id res chain seq x y z
N MET A 1 -19.80 -3.68 -1.86
CA MET A 1 -18.38 -3.33 -1.99
C MET A 1 -17.56 -4.51 -2.46
N PHE A 2 -17.17 -5.49 -1.62
CA PHE A 2 -16.31 -6.61 -2.06
C PHE A 2 -16.85 -7.33 -3.31
N ASN A 3 -18.13 -7.69 -3.33
CA ASN A 3 -18.77 -8.30 -4.50
C ASN A 3 -18.67 -7.44 -5.77
N ASP A 4 -18.74 -6.11 -5.65
CA ASP A 4 -18.66 -5.21 -6.81
C ASP A 4 -17.26 -5.25 -7.42
N PHE A 5 -16.22 -5.27 -6.57
CA PHE A 5 -14.83 -5.39 -6.99
C PHE A 5 -14.51 -6.79 -7.55
N LEU A 6 -15.05 -7.85 -6.97
CA LEU A 6 -14.94 -9.22 -7.50
C LEU A 6 -15.59 -9.34 -8.88
N ASN A 7 -16.80 -8.80 -9.04
CA ASN A 7 -17.52 -8.78 -10.31
C ASN A 7 -16.79 -7.95 -11.38
N ALA A 8 -16.04 -6.93 -10.96
CA ALA A 8 -15.15 -6.17 -11.84
C ALA A 8 -13.87 -6.92 -12.22
N GLY A 9 -13.59 -8.07 -11.61
CA GLY A 9 -12.44 -8.91 -11.94
C GLY A 9 -11.22 -8.71 -11.05
N ALA A 10 -11.40 -8.19 -9.83
CA ALA A 10 -10.33 -8.18 -8.82
C ALA A 10 -9.97 -9.61 -8.39
N GLU A 11 -8.67 -9.91 -8.36
CA GLU A 11 -8.14 -11.17 -7.84
C GLU A 11 -7.55 -11.04 -6.43
N ILE A 12 -7.27 -9.80 -6.03
CA ILE A 12 -6.67 -9.43 -4.76
C ILE A 12 -7.56 -8.35 -4.14
N LEU A 13 -7.93 -8.55 -2.87
CA LEU A 13 -8.71 -7.60 -2.09
C LEU A 13 -8.03 -7.37 -0.74
N MET A 14 -8.36 -6.27 -0.09
CA MET A 14 -7.71 -5.85 1.15
C MET A 14 -8.71 -5.72 2.28
N THR A 15 -8.28 -6.01 3.50
CA THR A 15 -9.05 -5.72 4.71
C THR A 15 -9.25 -4.21 4.88
N THR A 16 -10.37 -3.82 5.50
CA THR A 16 -10.65 -2.40 5.81
C THR A 16 -9.92 -1.96 7.09
N THR A 17 -8.58 -2.07 7.10
CA THR A 17 -7.74 -1.92 8.31
C THR A 17 -6.63 -0.86 8.20
N TYR A 18 -6.66 -0.02 7.17
CA TYR A 18 -5.63 0.99 6.90
C TYR A 18 -5.31 1.89 8.11
N GLN A 19 -6.33 2.48 8.74
CA GLN A 19 -6.18 3.34 9.93
C GLN A 19 -6.53 2.63 11.26
N THR A 20 -6.52 1.30 11.29
CA THR A 20 -6.92 0.53 12.47
C THR A 20 -5.73 0.09 13.33
N SER A 21 -4.70 0.93 13.50
CA SER A 21 -3.64 0.64 14.48
C SER A 21 -4.21 0.60 15.90
N TYR A 22 -3.59 -0.16 16.79
CA TYR A 22 -4.05 -0.25 18.17
C TYR A 22 -4.12 1.13 18.83
N LYS A 23 -3.14 2.00 18.56
CA LYS A 23 -3.12 3.36 19.05
C LYS A 23 -4.34 4.16 18.57
N SER A 24 -4.57 4.23 17.26
CA SER A 24 -5.73 4.95 16.71
C SER A 24 -7.06 4.39 17.22
N VAL A 25 -7.21 3.06 17.27
CA VAL A 25 -8.45 2.43 17.76
C VAL A 25 -8.66 2.71 19.25
N SER A 26 -7.61 2.57 20.07
CA SER A 26 -7.74 2.74 21.52
C SER A 26 -7.97 4.18 21.96
N GLU A 27 -7.50 5.15 21.18
CA GLU A 27 -7.74 6.57 21.46
C GLU A 27 -9.11 7.06 20.97
N ASN A 28 -9.65 6.48 19.89
CA ASN A 28 -10.83 7.03 19.19
C ASN A 28 -12.11 6.16 19.28
N THR A 29 -12.06 4.97 19.87
CA THR A 29 -13.23 4.08 20.02
C THR A 29 -13.47 3.72 21.49
N PRO A 30 -14.32 2.76 21.86
CA PRO A 30 -14.38 2.19 23.23
C PRO A 30 -13.39 1.04 23.52
N ILE A 31 -12.71 0.49 22.51
CA ILE A 31 -11.76 -0.64 22.67
C ILE A 31 -10.53 -0.14 23.42
N ARG A 32 -10.14 -0.78 24.52
CA ARG A 32 -8.99 -0.31 25.35
C ARG A 32 -7.94 -1.38 25.62
N THR A 33 -8.24 -2.63 25.29
CA THR A 33 -7.35 -3.75 25.57
C THR A 33 -6.89 -4.42 24.27
N LEU A 34 -5.72 -5.04 24.31
CA LEU A 34 -5.21 -5.85 23.18
C LEU A 34 -6.15 -7.00 22.82
N SER A 35 -6.85 -7.58 23.81
CA SER A 35 -7.82 -8.65 23.57
C SER A 35 -9.01 -8.17 22.72
N GLU A 36 -9.61 -7.05 23.10
CA GLU A 36 -10.71 -6.44 22.33
C GLU A 36 -10.26 -6.01 20.93
N TYR A 37 -9.04 -5.45 20.82
CA TYR A 37 -8.45 -5.08 19.54
C TYR A 37 -8.22 -6.29 18.63
N ASN A 38 -7.65 -7.38 19.16
CA ASN A 38 -7.48 -8.63 18.41
C ASN A 38 -8.82 -9.20 17.96
N ASN A 39 -9.86 -9.12 18.80
CA ASN A 39 -11.22 -9.51 18.41
C ASN A 39 -11.79 -8.64 17.28
N LEU A 40 -11.52 -7.33 17.28
CA LEU A 40 -11.89 -6.45 16.18
C LEU A 40 -11.20 -6.87 14.87
N LEU A 41 -9.88 -7.05 14.89
CA LEU A 41 -9.12 -7.46 13.71
C LEU A 41 -9.61 -8.80 13.16
N ASN A 42 -9.78 -9.81 14.02
CA ASN A 42 -10.29 -11.12 13.62
C ASN A 42 -11.66 -11.01 12.95
N ARG A 43 -12.58 -10.19 13.50
CA ARG A 43 -13.90 -9.98 12.87
C ARG A 43 -13.80 -9.33 11.49
N ILE A 44 -12.90 -8.36 11.30
CA ILE A 44 -12.72 -7.71 10.00
C ILE A 44 -12.13 -8.69 8.98
N VAL A 45 -11.13 -9.47 9.39
CA VAL A 45 -10.50 -10.49 8.53
C VAL A 45 -11.50 -11.58 8.17
N ASP A 46 -12.24 -12.12 9.15
CA ASP A 46 -13.27 -13.13 8.94
C ASP A 46 -14.35 -12.63 7.98
N PHE A 47 -14.83 -11.40 8.20
CA PHE A 47 -15.82 -10.80 7.31
C PHE A 47 -15.27 -10.66 5.89
N SER A 48 -14.04 -10.17 5.74
CA SER A 48 -13.41 -9.97 4.43
C SER A 48 -13.22 -11.31 3.70
N ARG A 49 -12.67 -12.33 4.38
CA ARG A 49 -12.49 -13.67 3.82
C ARG A 49 -13.82 -14.30 3.41
N ASN A 50 -14.84 -14.21 4.26
CA ASN A 50 -16.18 -14.72 3.94
C ASN A 50 -16.80 -14.04 2.72
N CYS A 51 -16.52 -12.75 2.50
CA CYS A 51 -17.01 -12.03 1.33
C CYS A 51 -16.26 -12.39 0.04
N ILE A 52 -14.95 -12.64 0.11
CA ILE A 52 -14.13 -12.86 -1.10
C ILE A 52 -13.94 -14.33 -1.50
N GLY A 53 -14.17 -15.25 -0.55
CA GLY A 53 -13.94 -16.68 -0.74
C GLY A 53 -12.47 -17.09 -0.62
N GLU A 54 -12.20 -18.37 -0.82
CA GLU A 54 -10.84 -18.94 -0.70
C GLU A 54 -10.04 -18.83 -2.02
N ASP A 55 -10.71 -18.59 -3.15
CA ASP A 55 -10.08 -18.52 -4.49
C ASP A 55 -9.44 -17.15 -4.81
N LYS A 56 -9.43 -16.23 -3.84
CA LYS A 56 -8.97 -14.85 -4.00
C LYS A 56 -7.98 -14.50 -2.91
N TYR A 57 -7.04 -13.62 -3.22
CA TYR A 57 -6.04 -13.18 -2.24
C TYR A 57 -6.62 -12.10 -1.33
N LEU A 58 -6.43 -12.26 -0.02
CA LEU A 58 -6.76 -11.27 1.00
C LEU A 58 -5.48 -10.67 1.60
N ILE A 59 -5.34 -9.36 1.45
CA ILE A 59 -4.26 -8.57 2.04
C ILE A 59 -4.70 -8.05 3.40
N GLY A 60 -3.89 -8.29 4.42
CA GLY A 60 -3.94 -7.55 5.68
C GLY A 60 -3.36 -6.15 5.49
N CYS A 61 -4.23 -5.16 5.29
CA CYS A 61 -3.83 -3.78 5.04
C CYS A 61 -3.36 -3.08 6.33
N ILE A 62 -2.19 -2.45 6.27
CA ILE A 62 -1.60 -1.64 7.34
C ILE A 62 -1.22 -0.28 6.73
N GLY A 63 -1.82 0.80 7.22
CA GLY A 63 -1.44 2.16 6.85
C GLY A 63 -0.17 2.62 7.58
N PRO A 64 0.44 3.74 7.13
CA PRO A 64 1.67 4.25 7.70
C PRO A 64 1.41 4.85 9.08
N TRP A 65 2.47 5.01 9.86
CA TRP A 65 2.46 5.81 11.09
C TRP A 65 1.97 7.24 10.81
N GLY A 66 2.32 7.80 9.65
CA GLY A 66 1.88 9.11 9.18
C GLY A 66 0.35 9.27 9.16
N ALA A 67 -0.41 8.21 8.89
CA ALA A 67 -1.87 8.27 8.85
C ALA A 67 -2.50 8.44 10.25
N HIS A 68 -1.76 8.09 11.32
CA HIS A 68 -2.18 8.35 12.70
C HIS A 68 -1.99 9.82 13.10
N ILE A 69 -1.01 10.50 12.52
CA ILE A 69 -0.71 11.91 12.81
C ILE A 69 -1.11 12.88 11.68
N CYS A 70 -1.86 12.40 10.68
CA CYS A 70 -2.30 13.17 9.50
C CYS A 70 -1.14 13.76 8.69
N ARG A 71 -0.14 12.94 8.38
CA ARG A 71 1.10 13.29 7.65
C ARG A 71 1.44 12.31 6.52
N GLU A 72 0.54 11.40 6.16
CA GLU A 72 0.75 10.38 5.11
C GLU A 72 0.95 10.98 3.70
N PHE A 73 0.56 12.24 3.49
CA PHE A 73 0.75 12.98 2.24
C PHE A 73 1.81 14.09 2.33
N THR A 74 2.41 14.31 3.51
CA THR A 74 3.51 15.27 3.70
C THR A 74 4.83 14.60 4.02
N GLY A 75 4.82 13.40 4.61
CA GLY A 75 6.04 12.69 5.05
C GLY A 75 6.76 13.33 6.24
N ASP A 76 6.37 14.55 6.63
CA ASP A 76 6.87 15.27 7.79
C ASP A 76 6.43 14.59 9.11
N TYR A 77 7.32 13.77 9.66
CA TYR A 77 7.13 13.04 10.91
C TYR A 77 7.68 13.82 12.13
N GLY A 78 8.08 15.08 11.95
CA GLY A 78 8.69 15.92 12.97
C GLY A 78 10.22 15.97 12.88
N ALA A 79 10.84 16.54 13.92
CA ALA A 79 12.27 16.88 13.90
C ALA A 79 13.22 15.68 14.07
N GLU A 80 12.76 14.59 14.68
CA GLU A 80 13.58 13.41 14.99
C GLU A 80 12.86 12.09 14.60
N PRO A 81 12.50 11.90 13.31
CA PRO A 81 11.76 10.72 12.86
C PRO A 81 12.52 9.40 13.08
N GLU A 82 13.85 9.43 13.16
CA GLU A 82 14.71 8.29 13.48
C GLU A 82 14.51 7.75 14.89
N ASN A 83 13.99 8.56 15.82
CA ASN A 83 13.77 8.18 17.21
C ASN A 83 12.38 7.55 17.44
N ILE A 84 11.53 7.48 16.40
CA ILE A 84 10.20 6.88 16.49
C ILE A 84 10.32 5.36 16.57
N ASP A 85 9.74 4.76 17.61
CA ASP A 85 9.62 3.31 17.71
C ASP A 85 8.46 2.79 16.85
N PHE A 86 8.72 2.69 15.55
CA PHE A 86 7.76 2.16 14.58
C PHE A 86 7.35 0.73 14.93
N TYR A 87 8.28 -0.10 15.41
CA TYR A 87 7.97 -1.48 15.75
C TYR A 87 6.92 -1.56 16.86
N GLN A 88 7.05 -0.81 17.97
CA GLN A 88 6.04 -0.81 19.03
C GLN A 88 4.67 -0.31 18.55
N TYR A 89 4.65 0.65 17.63
CA TYR A 89 3.41 1.12 17.03
C TYR A 89 2.70 0.03 16.21
N PHE A 90 3.44 -0.72 15.37
CA PHE A 90 2.88 -1.74 14.49
C PHE A 90 2.67 -3.10 15.14
N LYS A 91 3.43 -3.40 16.19
CA LYS A 91 3.49 -4.71 16.85
C LYS A 91 2.12 -5.32 17.16
N PRO A 92 1.14 -4.61 17.76
CA PRO A 92 -0.17 -5.20 18.05
C PRO A 92 -0.89 -5.74 16.81
N GLN A 93 -0.83 -5.01 15.69
CA GLN A 93 -1.49 -5.41 14.45
C GLN A 93 -0.71 -6.54 13.77
N LEU A 94 0.62 -6.47 13.77
CA LEU A 94 1.49 -7.50 13.20
C LEU A 94 1.38 -8.83 13.92
N GLU A 95 1.37 -8.84 15.25
CA GLU A 95 1.21 -10.08 16.01
C GLU A 95 -0.12 -10.79 15.72
N ASN A 96 -1.19 -10.03 15.48
CA ASN A 96 -2.47 -10.58 15.04
C ASN A 96 -2.38 -11.12 13.61
N PHE A 97 -1.92 -10.29 12.67
CA PHE A 97 -1.89 -10.64 11.25
C PHE A 97 -0.96 -11.81 10.96
N ASN A 98 0.23 -11.89 11.59
CA ASN A 98 1.12 -13.04 11.46
C ASN A 98 0.44 -14.36 11.86
N LYS A 99 -0.43 -14.34 12.89
CA LYS A 99 -1.15 -15.54 13.37
C LYS A 99 -2.45 -15.84 12.62
N ASN A 100 -2.92 -14.93 11.76
CA ASN A 100 -4.20 -15.06 11.09
C ASN A 100 -4.06 -15.78 9.73
N ASP A 101 -4.37 -17.07 9.72
CA ASP A 101 -4.28 -17.96 8.55
C ASP A 101 -5.17 -17.56 7.36
N LYS A 102 -6.16 -16.69 7.57
CA LYS A 102 -7.04 -16.18 6.51
C LYS A 102 -6.44 -15.02 5.73
N LEU A 103 -5.26 -14.51 6.09
CA LEU A 103 -4.55 -13.48 5.33
C LEU A 103 -3.46 -14.14 4.46
N ASP A 104 -3.43 -13.82 3.17
CA ASP A 104 -2.42 -14.37 2.27
C ASP A 104 -1.11 -13.57 2.31
N LEU A 105 -1.22 -12.27 2.54
CA LEU A 105 -0.07 -11.36 2.64
C LEU A 105 -0.38 -10.10 3.47
N ILE A 106 0.65 -9.40 3.91
CA ILE A 106 0.54 -8.11 4.60
C ILE A 106 0.93 -6.98 3.66
N GLY A 107 0.11 -5.94 3.58
CA GLY A 107 0.38 -4.75 2.77
C GLY A 107 0.67 -3.55 3.65
N PHE A 108 1.91 -3.06 3.65
CA PHE A 108 2.23 -1.75 4.21
C PHE A 108 1.99 -0.70 3.14
N GLU A 109 0.94 0.09 3.29
CA GLU A 109 0.48 0.98 2.23
C GLU A 109 0.82 2.43 2.53
N THR A 110 1.08 3.22 1.49
CA THR A 110 1.22 4.68 1.57
C THR A 110 2.38 5.14 2.46
N ILE A 111 3.47 4.38 2.53
CA ILE A 111 4.64 4.74 3.33
C ILE A 111 5.28 6.02 2.76
N PRO A 112 5.31 7.14 3.51
CA PRO A 112 5.70 8.46 2.98
C PRO A 112 7.07 8.92 3.48
N ASN A 113 7.72 8.14 4.35
CA ASN A 113 8.91 8.54 5.09
C ASN A 113 9.96 7.41 5.12
N ILE A 114 11.23 7.76 4.90
CA ILE A 114 12.34 6.83 4.77
C ILE A 114 12.71 6.14 6.08
N HIS A 115 12.48 6.77 7.23
CA HIS A 115 12.77 6.18 8.53
C HIS A 115 11.80 5.05 8.84
N GLU A 116 10.53 5.24 8.51
CA GLU A 116 9.53 4.18 8.59
C GLU A 116 9.82 3.04 7.60
N LEU A 117 10.18 3.37 6.36
CA LEU A 117 10.59 2.37 5.36
C LEU A 117 11.78 1.53 5.86
N LYS A 118 12.84 2.19 6.35
CA LYS A 118 14.02 1.53 6.92
C LYS A 118 13.66 0.65 8.11
N ALA A 119 12.75 1.11 8.98
CA ALA A 119 12.29 0.31 10.10
C ALA A 119 11.59 -0.97 9.62
N ILE A 120 10.63 -0.86 8.69
CA ILE A 120 9.91 -2.02 8.13
C ILE A 120 10.89 -3.01 7.49
N LEU A 121 11.82 -2.51 6.66
CA LEU A 121 12.82 -3.34 5.97
C LEU A 121 13.84 -3.99 6.92
N SER A 122 14.01 -3.47 8.14
CA SER A 122 14.90 -4.04 9.15
C SER A 122 14.30 -5.22 9.93
N TRP A 123 12.99 -5.46 9.81
CA TRP A 123 12.30 -6.50 10.56
C TRP A 123 12.49 -7.88 9.93
N ASP A 124 13.09 -8.80 10.68
CA ASP A 124 13.29 -10.19 10.26
C ASP A 124 12.01 -11.03 10.37
N GLU A 125 12.11 -12.32 10.05
CA GLU A 125 10.99 -13.27 10.04
C GLU A 125 10.36 -13.51 11.41
N SER A 126 11.05 -13.18 12.51
CA SER A 126 10.47 -13.27 13.85
C SER A 126 9.44 -12.17 14.11
N ILE A 127 9.56 -11.04 13.40
CA ILE A 127 8.64 -9.90 13.45
C ILE A 127 7.64 -9.93 12.30
N LEU A 128 8.08 -10.26 11.08
CA LEU A 128 7.25 -10.37 9.87
C LEU A 128 7.44 -11.74 9.23
N SER A 129 6.59 -12.69 9.63
CA SER A 129 6.68 -14.09 9.20
C SER A 129 5.82 -14.41 7.97
N ARG A 130 5.10 -13.42 7.43
CA ARG A 130 4.22 -13.57 6.25
C ARG A 130 4.81 -12.84 5.05
N PRO A 131 4.51 -13.28 3.82
CA PRO A 131 4.74 -12.48 2.62
C PRO A 131 4.19 -11.06 2.80
N PHE A 132 4.97 -10.06 2.43
CA PHE A 132 4.54 -8.68 2.53
C PHE A 132 5.04 -7.81 1.37
N TYR A 133 4.34 -6.70 1.17
CA TYR A 133 4.79 -5.65 0.27
C TYR A 133 4.84 -4.29 0.96
N ILE A 134 5.54 -3.35 0.32
CA ILE A 134 5.54 -1.94 0.70
C ILE A 134 5.08 -1.08 -0.49
N GLY A 135 3.99 -0.34 -0.29
CA GLY A 135 3.51 0.70 -1.19
C GLY A 135 3.97 2.07 -0.72
N LEU A 136 4.69 2.79 -1.57
CA LEU A 136 5.25 4.11 -1.29
C LEU A 136 4.26 5.22 -1.69
N SER A 137 4.15 6.22 -0.83
CA SER A 137 3.48 7.49 -1.14
C SER A 137 4.51 8.50 -1.61
N VAL A 138 4.35 9.02 -2.82
CA VAL A 138 5.33 9.91 -3.46
C VAL A 138 4.68 11.16 -4.03
N HIS A 139 5.48 12.21 -4.20
CA HIS A 139 5.15 13.39 -4.97
C HIS A 139 5.17 13.09 -6.48
N GLU A 140 4.68 14.04 -7.29
CA GLU A 140 4.55 13.90 -8.75
C GLU A 140 5.87 13.66 -9.48
N HIS A 141 7.01 13.98 -8.86
CA HIS A 141 8.34 13.80 -9.44
C HIS A 141 9.00 12.45 -9.07
N GLY A 142 8.26 11.52 -8.47
CA GLY A 142 8.83 10.22 -8.08
C GLY A 142 9.76 10.32 -6.89
N VAL A 143 9.44 11.21 -5.95
CA VAL A 143 10.19 11.40 -4.70
C VAL A 143 9.24 11.09 -3.55
N LEU A 144 9.70 10.30 -2.57
CA LEU A 144 8.95 10.02 -1.34
C LEU A 144 8.48 11.33 -0.69
N ARG A 145 7.38 11.30 0.06
CA ARG A 145 6.80 12.56 0.55
C ARG A 145 7.75 13.38 1.43
N ASP A 146 8.67 12.73 2.13
CA ASP A 146 9.72 13.38 2.92
C ASP A 146 10.90 13.95 2.12
N GLY A 147 10.93 13.77 0.79
CA GLY A 147 11.99 14.25 -0.10
C GLY A 147 13.00 13.19 -0.52
N THR A 148 12.88 11.95 -0.05
CA THR A 148 13.80 10.86 -0.42
C THR A 148 13.57 10.36 -1.85
N THR A 149 14.62 10.25 -2.65
CA THR A 149 14.58 9.82 -4.06
C THR A 149 14.42 8.30 -4.21
N MET A 150 13.99 7.84 -5.39
CA MET A 150 13.93 6.40 -5.70
C MET A 150 15.31 5.74 -5.66
N GLU A 151 16.35 6.48 -6.06
CA GLU A 151 17.74 6.02 -6.02
C GLU A 151 18.21 5.78 -4.57
N GLU A 152 17.88 6.68 -3.65
CA GLU A 152 18.19 6.51 -2.23
C GLU A 152 17.44 5.32 -1.62
N ILE A 153 16.16 5.14 -1.97
CA ILE A 153 15.37 3.96 -1.55
C ILE A 153 16.00 2.67 -2.09
N ALA A 154 16.37 2.65 -3.36
CA ALA A 154 17.03 1.51 -3.98
C ALA A 154 18.38 1.21 -3.32
N GLN A 155 19.12 2.24 -2.91
CA GLN A 155 20.38 2.08 -2.19
C GLN A 155 20.16 1.43 -0.82
N VAL A 156 19.13 1.83 -0.07
CA VAL A 156 18.77 1.18 1.21
C VAL A 156 18.53 -0.31 1.03
N ILE A 157 17.78 -0.70 0.00
CA ILE A 157 17.48 -2.12 -0.28
C ILE A 157 18.75 -2.88 -0.69
N LYS A 158 19.60 -2.27 -1.53
CA LYS A 158 20.88 -2.86 -1.95
C LYS A 158 21.84 -3.05 -0.78
N ASP A 159 21.90 -2.09 0.15
CA ASP A 159 22.77 -2.13 1.32
C ASP A 159 22.35 -3.22 2.32
N LEU A 160 21.05 -3.53 2.41
CA LEU A 160 20.56 -4.65 3.20
C LEU A 160 20.98 -5.99 2.60
N GLY A 161 20.93 -6.13 1.27
CA GLY A 161 21.32 -7.35 0.57
C GLY A 161 20.64 -8.59 1.15
N ASP A 162 21.41 -9.62 1.50
CA ASP A 162 20.91 -10.88 2.08
C ASP A 162 20.31 -10.75 3.49
N LYS A 163 20.43 -9.57 4.14
CA LYS A 163 19.80 -9.31 5.44
C LYS A 163 18.33 -8.93 5.32
N ILE A 164 17.87 -8.62 4.10
CA ILE A 164 16.46 -8.29 3.88
C ILE A 164 15.59 -9.50 4.22
N ASN A 165 14.44 -9.25 4.82
CA ASN A 165 13.51 -10.33 5.15
C ASN A 165 13.11 -11.07 3.86
N PRO A 166 13.29 -12.41 3.78
CA PRO A 166 13.01 -13.18 2.57
C PRO A 166 11.52 -13.16 2.18
N ASN A 167 10.62 -12.77 3.10
CA ASN A 167 9.20 -12.59 2.82
C ASN A 167 8.86 -11.24 2.16
N PHE A 168 9.81 -10.31 2.02
CA PHE A 168 9.62 -9.08 1.29
C PHE A 168 9.48 -9.37 -0.21
N SER A 169 8.25 -9.29 -0.70
CA SER A 169 7.88 -9.84 -2.02
C SER A 169 7.70 -8.76 -3.09
N PHE A 170 7.20 -7.58 -2.72
CA PHE A 170 6.95 -6.50 -3.67
C PHE A 170 7.25 -5.12 -3.09
N LEU A 171 7.68 -4.22 -3.96
CA LEU A 171 7.80 -2.79 -3.68
C LEU A 171 7.02 -2.03 -4.75
N GLY A 172 6.43 -0.90 -4.41
CA GLY A 172 5.84 -0.08 -5.47
C GLY A 172 5.23 1.19 -4.96
N ILE A 173 4.22 1.69 -5.67
CA ILE A 173 3.61 2.97 -5.39
C ILE A 173 2.10 2.86 -5.28
N ASN A 174 1.53 3.63 -4.36
CA ASN A 174 0.09 3.73 -4.23
C ASN A 174 -0.34 5.11 -3.73
N CYS A 175 -1.61 5.45 -3.96
CA CYS A 175 -2.17 6.74 -3.57
C CYS A 175 -1.44 7.94 -4.23
N VAL A 176 -0.88 7.70 -5.41
CA VAL A 176 -0.14 8.67 -6.22
C VAL A 176 -0.99 9.15 -7.39
N SER A 177 -0.52 10.17 -8.09
CA SER A 177 -1.19 10.65 -9.29
C SER A 177 -1.22 9.60 -10.39
N PHE A 178 -2.37 9.49 -11.06
CA PHE A 178 -2.61 8.58 -12.18
C PHE A 178 -1.73 8.86 -13.40
N ASN A 179 -1.49 10.15 -13.69
CA ASN A 179 -0.77 10.54 -14.90
C ASN A 179 0.74 10.29 -14.77
N GLN A 180 1.31 10.55 -13.59
CA GLN A 180 2.75 10.43 -13.34
C GLN A 180 3.17 9.01 -12.90
N SER A 181 2.24 8.18 -12.46
CA SER A 181 2.57 6.86 -11.90
C SER A 181 3.32 5.91 -12.86
N PRO A 182 3.12 5.90 -14.19
CA PRO A 182 3.95 5.09 -15.08
C PRO A 182 5.45 5.44 -15.00
N ASP A 183 5.79 6.72 -15.11
CA ASP A 183 7.18 7.20 -15.11
C ASP A 183 7.84 6.96 -13.74
N ILE A 184 7.08 7.15 -12.65
CA ILE A 184 7.53 6.87 -11.29
C ILE A 184 7.86 5.37 -11.12
N LEU A 185 6.99 4.50 -11.61
CA LEU A 185 7.20 3.05 -11.50
C LEU A 185 8.37 2.59 -12.38
N GLU A 186 8.54 3.19 -13.56
CA GLU A 186 9.68 2.93 -14.43
C GLU A 186 11.01 3.34 -13.75
N SER A 187 11.08 4.51 -13.12
CA SER A 187 12.26 4.94 -12.35
C SER A 187 12.61 3.93 -11.24
N LEU A 188 11.61 3.46 -10.50
CA LEU A 188 11.82 2.43 -9.48
C LEU A 188 12.31 1.11 -10.08
N HIS A 189 11.75 0.69 -11.22
CA HIS A 189 12.19 -0.50 -11.94
C HIS A 189 13.64 -0.39 -12.43
N GLN A 190 14.04 0.77 -12.97
CA GLN A 190 15.43 0.99 -13.40
C GLN A 190 16.41 0.93 -12.22
N ALA A 191 16.01 1.44 -11.04
CA ALA A 191 16.82 1.40 -9.84
C ALA A 191 16.91 -0.02 -9.22
N LEU A 192 15.86 -0.83 -9.38
CA LEU A 192 15.70 -2.19 -8.83
C LEU A 192 15.12 -3.16 -9.89
N PRO A 193 15.89 -3.54 -10.93
CA PRO A 193 15.35 -4.26 -12.10
C PRO A 193 14.82 -5.67 -11.80
N ASN A 194 15.26 -6.28 -10.69
CA ASN A 194 14.85 -7.63 -10.30
C ASN A 194 13.73 -7.63 -9.25
N MET A 195 13.32 -6.46 -8.73
CA MET A 195 12.24 -6.37 -7.75
C MET A 195 10.89 -6.50 -8.45
N ALA A 196 10.02 -7.38 -7.95
CA ALA A 196 8.65 -7.43 -8.43
C ALA A 196 7.90 -6.19 -7.93
N LEU A 197 7.25 -5.46 -8.84
CA LEU A 197 6.64 -4.19 -8.50
C LEU A 197 5.12 -4.28 -8.33
N LEU A 198 4.56 -3.25 -7.69
CA LEU A 198 3.12 -3.01 -7.63
C LEU A 198 2.77 -1.56 -7.92
N ALA A 199 1.58 -1.31 -8.45
CA ALA A 199 1.09 0.04 -8.66
C ALA A 199 -0.44 0.10 -8.57
N TYR A 200 -0.94 0.97 -7.70
CA TYR A 200 -2.36 1.29 -7.64
C TYR A 200 -2.56 2.78 -7.34
N PRO A 201 -2.55 3.64 -8.39
CA PRO A 201 -2.68 5.09 -8.24
C PRO A 201 -4.12 5.50 -7.90
N ASN A 202 -4.32 6.80 -7.64
CA ASN A 202 -5.65 7.39 -7.56
C ASN A 202 -6.36 7.36 -8.93
N SER A 203 -7.67 7.57 -8.98
CA SER A 203 -8.45 7.55 -10.24
C SER A 203 -8.05 8.60 -11.27
N GLY A 204 -7.30 9.62 -10.81
CA GLY A 204 -6.91 10.79 -11.58
C GLY A 204 -7.77 12.01 -11.28
N GLU A 205 -8.89 11.89 -10.55
CA GLU A 205 -9.68 13.04 -10.07
C GLU A 205 -8.80 14.01 -9.26
N VAL A 206 -9.04 15.31 -9.41
CA VAL A 206 -8.29 16.37 -8.71
C VAL A 206 -9.17 16.99 -7.64
N TYR A 207 -8.65 17.14 -6.42
CA TYR A 207 -9.37 17.79 -5.33
C TYR A 207 -9.22 19.31 -5.42
N ASP A 208 -10.33 20.01 -5.62
CA ASP A 208 -10.39 21.46 -5.54
C ASP A 208 -10.48 21.87 -4.06
N THR A 209 -9.39 22.43 -3.52
CA THR A 209 -9.28 22.78 -2.09
C THR A 209 -10.15 23.96 -1.68
N GLU A 210 -10.49 24.85 -2.62
CA GLU A 210 -11.38 25.98 -2.38
C GLU A 210 -12.84 25.53 -2.31
N LYS A 211 -13.27 24.75 -3.30
CA LYS A 211 -14.64 24.24 -3.39
C LYS A 211 -14.89 23.00 -2.54
N LYS A 212 -13.83 22.36 -2.06
CA LYS A 212 -13.85 21.11 -1.28
C LYS A 212 -14.55 19.96 -2.00
N ILE A 213 -14.45 19.91 -3.33
CA ILE A 213 -15.04 18.88 -4.19
C ILE A 213 -13.98 18.20 -5.04
N TRP A 214 -14.24 16.95 -5.40
CA TRP A 214 -13.47 16.23 -6.41
C TRP A 214 -13.98 16.60 -7.79
N LEU A 215 -13.07 17.00 -8.67
CA LEU A 215 -13.37 17.32 -10.06
C LEU A 215 -12.85 16.18 -10.95
N PRO A 216 -13.63 15.78 -11.98
CA PRO A 216 -13.12 14.95 -13.05
C PRO A 216 -11.90 15.64 -13.64
N ASN A 217 -10.81 14.91 -13.80
CA ASN A 217 -9.63 15.46 -14.44
C ASN A 217 -9.86 15.48 -15.95
N SER A 218 -10.13 16.66 -16.49
CA SER A 218 -10.22 16.92 -17.93
C SER A 218 -8.92 16.65 -18.67
N ASP A 219 -7.80 16.56 -17.94
CA ASP A 219 -6.45 16.30 -18.44
C ASP A 219 -6.00 14.85 -18.12
N LYS A 220 -6.92 13.89 -18.13
CA LYS A 220 -6.57 12.46 -18.06
C LYS A 220 -5.88 12.07 -19.38
N LEU A 221 -4.55 12.26 -19.42
CA LEU A 221 -3.71 12.02 -20.60
C LEU A 221 -3.61 10.53 -20.94
N ASN A 222 -3.82 9.65 -19.95
CA ASN A 222 -3.64 8.21 -20.09
C ASN A 222 -4.95 7.44 -19.88
N SER A 223 -5.09 6.31 -20.57
CA SER A 223 -6.13 5.31 -20.29
C SER A 223 -5.59 4.22 -19.35
N TRP A 224 -6.47 3.48 -18.66
CA TRP A 224 -6.03 2.31 -17.90
C TRP A 224 -5.32 1.27 -18.80
N ASP A 225 -5.73 1.11 -20.07
CA ASP A 225 -5.03 0.22 -21.03
C ASP A 225 -3.56 0.63 -21.23
N THR A 226 -3.31 1.93 -21.41
CA THR A 226 -1.96 2.48 -21.59
C THR A 226 -1.13 2.32 -20.32
N VAL A 227 -1.68 2.73 -19.18
CA VAL A 227 -0.99 2.69 -17.88
C VAL A 227 -0.65 1.26 -17.47
N VAL A 228 -1.59 0.32 -17.60
CA VAL A 228 -1.37 -1.10 -17.27
C VAL A 228 -0.27 -1.71 -18.14
N LYS A 229 -0.25 -1.39 -19.45
CA LYS A 229 0.81 -1.85 -20.34
C LYS A 229 2.19 -1.40 -19.86
N GLN A 230 2.32 -0.13 -19.48
CA GLN A 230 3.57 0.44 -18.97
C GLN A 230 3.98 -0.15 -17.62
N TYR A 231 3.00 -0.42 -16.74
CA TYR A 231 3.28 -1.07 -15.47
C TYR A 231 3.82 -2.49 -15.67
N ILE A 232 3.20 -3.28 -16.53
CA ILE A 232 3.66 -4.65 -16.82
C ILE A 232 5.09 -4.63 -17.41
N SER A 233 5.37 -3.70 -18.34
CA SER A 233 6.74 -3.54 -18.87
C SER A 233 7.75 -3.08 -17.83
N SER A 234 7.29 -2.41 -16.76
CA SER A 234 8.11 -1.99 -15.61
C SER A 234 8.16 -3.04 -14.49
N GLY A 235 7.79 -4.29 -14.76
CA GLY A 235 7.91 -5.38 -13.78
C GLY A 235 6.77 -5.44 -12.74
N ALA A 236 5.68 -4.67 -12.92
CA ALA A 236 4.53 -4.78 -12.04
C ALA A 236 3.88 -6.16 -12.11
N ARG A 237 3.44 -6.66 -10.96
CA ARG A 237 2.72 -7.93 -10.80
C ARG A 237 1.42 -7.78 -10.02
N ILE A 238 1.27 -6.69 -9.28
CA ILE A 238 0.02 -6.30 -8.62
C ILE A 238 -0.36 -4.91 -9.15
N ILE A 239 -1.51 -4.82 -9.82
CA ILE A 239 -2.01 -3.58 -10.39
C ILE A 239 -3.45 -3.36 -9.92
N GLY A 240 -3.77 -2.15 -9.47
CA GLY A 240 -5.09 -1.83 -8.96
C GLY A 240 -5.38 -0.33 -8.92
N GLY A 241 -6.26 0.06 -8.00
CA GLY A 241 -6.65 1.45 -7.78
C GLY A 241 -6.67 1.83 -6.30
N CYS A 242 -6.36 3.08 -5.99
CA CYS A 242 -6.41 3.64 -4.64
C CYS A 242 -7.57 4.65 -4.53
N CYS A 243 -7.31 5.88 -4.06
CA CYS A 243 -8.38 6.84 -3.80
C CYS A 243 -9.21 7.10 -5.04
N ARG A 244 -10.53 7.13 -4.82
CA ARG A 244 -11.54 7.48 -5.82
C ARG A 244 -11.66 6.52 -7.01
N THR A 245 -10.94 5.42 -6.99
CA THR A 245 -11.14 4.35 -7.97
C THR A 245 -12.42 3.57 -7.65
N SER A 246 -12.98 2.97 -8.68
CA SER A 246 -14.28 2.32 -8.66
C SER A 246 -14.21 0.92 -9.28
N PRO A 247 -15.26 0.09 -9.13
CA PRO A 247 -15.36 -1.17 -9.86
C PRO A 247 -15.21 -1.01 -11.37
N LYS A 248 -15.60 0.14 -11.95
CA LYS A 248 -15.39 0.41 -13.38
C LYS A 248 -13.91 0.49 -13.73
N ASP A 249 -13.10 1.17 -12.90
CA ASP A 249 -11.65 1.25 -13.09
C ASP A 249 -11.01 -0.14 -13.01
N ILE A 250 -11.43 -0.96 -12.03
CA ILE A 250 -10.92 -2.33 -11.89
C ILE A 250 -11.30 -3.21 -13.08
N GLN A 251 -12.48 -3.02 -13.68
CA GLN A 251 -12.86 -3.72 -14.90
C GLN A 251 -11.95 -3.37 -16.07
N GLU A 252 -11.62 -2.08 -16.24
CA GLU A 252 -10.69 -1.62 -17.27
C GLU A 252 -9.27 -2.16 -17.03
N ILE A 253 -8.81 -2.16 -15.77
CA ILE A 253 -7.52 -2.75 -15.37
C ILE A 253 -7.49 -4.26 -15.65
N SER A 254 -8.50 -5.00 -15.22
CA SER A 254 -8.57 -6.47 -15.39
C SER A 254 -8.55 -6.85 -16.87
N ALA A 255 -9.28 -6.10 -17.71
CA ALA A 255 -9.27 -6.30 -19.16
C ALA A 255 -7.89 -6.02 -19.78
N ALA A 256 -7.22 -4.95 -19.34
CA ALA A 256 -5.88 -4.60 -19.82
C ALA A 256 -4.82 -5.61 -19.35
N VAL A 257 -4.86 -6.07 -18.09
CA VAL A 257 -3.93 -7.09 -17.58
C VAL A 257 -4.02 -8.35 -18.44
N LYS A 258 -5.23 -8.90 -18.65
CA LYS A 258 -5.47 -10.08 -19.49
C LYS A 258 -5.01 -9.93 -20.95
N LYS A 259 -4.93 -8.70 -21.45
CA LYS A 259 -4.48 -8.41 -22.81
C LYS A 259 -2.95 -8.42 -22.93
N TYR A 260 -2.24 -8.11 -21.85
CA TYR A 260 -0.79 -7.90 -21.85
C TYR A 260 0.00 -8.96 -21.06
N THR A 261 -0.67 -9.94 -20.47
CA THR A 261 -0.11 -11.14 -19.83
C THR A 261 -0.59 -12.40 -20.53
#